data_AF-A0A0E3NRU2-F1
#
_entry.id   AF-A0A0E3NRU2-F1
#
_cell.length_a   1.000
_cell.length_b   1.000
_cell.length_c   1.000
_cell.angle_alpha   90.00
_cell.angle_beta   90.00
_cell.angle_gamma   90.00
#
_symmetry.space_group_name_H-M   'P 1'
#
loop_
_entity.id
_entity.type
_entity.pdbx_description
1 polymer ?
#
loop_
_entity_poly.entity_id
_entity_poly.type
_entity_poly.pdbx_seq_one_letter_code
_entity_poly.pdbx_strand_id
1 'polypeptide(L)'
;MPDCQDEKVLTVGCGNGFSACFLARKIGCNVVGIDIAELFIEEAKERARRQSVSERVEFRVADTYALPFEAGTFDAVITEFVSQFLDRGRTFKEFAPVLKTEGYMGINEMYKEERISPKAAEEIAHAEKVFGEIIELPFSLPTPEE
;
A
#
# COMPACT_ATOMS: atom_id res chain seq x y z
N MET A 1 10.67 4.24 -17.25
CA MET A 1 10.63 5.56 -16.59
C MET A 1 12.03 6.13 -16.62
N PRO A 2 12.22 7.45 -16.76
CA PRO A 2 13.52 8.08 -16.53
C PRO A 2 14.02 7.77 -15.11
N ASP A 3 15.28 8.06 -14.83
CA ASP A 3 16.03 7.64 -13.64
C ASP A 3 15.32 8.01 -12.32
N CYS A 4 14.52 7.09 -11.75
CA CYS A 4 13.75 7.29 -10.50
C CYS A 4 14.62 7.28 -9.22
N GLN A 5 15.93 7.48 -9.39
CA GLN A 5 16.86 7.50 -8.28
C GLN A 5 16.57 8.71 -7.39
N ASP A 6 16.61 8.51 -6.07
CA ASP A 6 16.35 9.51 -5.03
C ASP A 6 14.93 10.11 -4.99
N GLU A 7 14.01 9.67 -5.86
CA GLU A 7 12.58 10.03 -5.78
C GLU A 7 11.98 9.65 -4.43
N LYS A 8 11.06 10.49 -3.93
CA LYS A 8 10.34 10.25 -2.69
C LYS A 8 9.07 9.45 -2.96
N VAL A 9 9.00 8.25 -2.40
CA VAL A 9 7.86 7.34 -2.58
C VAL A 9 7.16 7.12 -1.24
N LEU A 10 5.84 7.25 -1.22
CA LEU A 10 5.00 6.81 -0.09
C LEU A 10 4.43 5.43 -0.41
N THR A 11 4.55 4.47 0.52
CA THR A 11 3.84 3.18 0.44
C THR A 11 2.79 3.13 1.53
N VAL A 12 1.51 3.05 1.15
CA VAL A 12 0.39 3.04 2.10
C VAL A 12 -0.06 1.62 2.39
N GLY A 13 -0.11 1.27 3.67
CA GLY A 13 -0.26 -0.11 4.16
C GLY A 13 0.99 -0.93 3.80
N CYS A 14 2.15 -0.47 4.26
CA CYS A 14 3.44 -1.01 3.87
C CYS A 14 3.69 -2.43 4.40
N GLY A 15 2.85 -2.91 5.33
CA GLY A 15 3.05 -4.16 6.05
C GLY A 15 4.46 -4.25 6.60
N ASN A 16 5.09 -5.41 6.46
CA ASN A 16 6.47 -5.64 6.89
C ASN A 16 7.54 -5.03 5.96
N GLY A 17 7.19 -4.03 5.14
CA GLY A 17 8.12 -3.20 4.38
C GLY A 17 8.79 -3.92 3.19
N PHE A 18 8.16 -4.95 2.61
CA PHE A 18 8.75 -5.71 1.48
C PHE A 18 9.07 -4.81 0.29
N SER A 19 8.02 -4.21 -0.28
CA SER A 19 8.12 -3.37 -1.47
C SER A 19 8.94 -2.12 -1.19
N ALA A 20 8.75 -1.49 -0.03
CA ALA A 20 9.53 -0.32 0.35
C ALA A 20 11.05 -0.59 0.36
N CYS A 21 11.50 -1.67 1.02
CA CYS A 21 12.91 -2.04 1.03
C CYS A 21 13.40 -2.49 -0.36
N PHE A 22 12.55 -3.15 -1.14
CA PHE A 22 12.87 -3.53 -2.51
C PHE A 22 13.12 -2.31 -3.40
N LEU A 23 12.23 -1.31 -3.38
CA LEU A 23 12.36 -0.06 -4.14
C LEU A 23 13.64 0.70 -3.75
N ALA A 24 13.88 0.86 -2.45
CA ALA A 24 15.08 1.51 -1.94
C ALA A 24 16.37 0.81 -2.39
N ARG A 25 16.42 -0.53 -2.36
CA ARG A 25 17.60 -1.29 -2.77
C ARG A 25 17.79 -1.35 -4.28
N LYS A 26 16.71 -1.58 -5.02
CA LYS A 26 16.78 -1.94 -6.45
C LYS A 26 16.81 -0.71 -7.36
N ILE A 27 16.09 0.34 -6.97
CA ILE A 27 15.95 1.58 -7.74
C ILE A 27 16.74 2.71 -7.09
N GLY A 28 16.86 2.73 -5.76
CA GLY A 28 17.52 3.82 -5.04
C GLY A 28 16.59 4.97 -4.69
N CYS A 29 15.28 4.71 -4.54
CA CYS A 29 14.31 5.70 -4.07
C CYS A 29 14.45 5.95 -2.55
N ASN A 30 13.91 7.07 -2.09
CA ASN A 30 13.72 7.38 -0.68
C ASN A 30 12.26 7.07 -0.31
N VAL A 31 12.03 6.03 0.49
CA VAL A 31 10.69 5.47 0.70
C VAL A 31 10.20 5.74 2.12
N VAL A 32 8.98 6.29 2.25
CA VAL A 32 8.25 6.33 3.50
C VAL A 32 7.16 5.27 3.44
N GLY A 33 7.17 4.32 4.36
CA GLY A 33 6.11 3.32 4.52
C GLY A 33 5.24 3.65 5.72
N ILE A 34 3.92 3.58 5.55
CA ILE A 34 2.97 3.69 6.66
C ILE A 34 2.10 2.45 6.77
N ASP A 35 1.74 2.09 8.00
CA ASP A 35 0.79 1.02 8.30
C ASP A 35 0.07 1.35 9.61
N ILE A 36 -1.16 0.86 9.77
CA ILE A 36 -1.91 1.06 11.02
C ILE A 36 -1.40 0.12 12.13
N ALA A 37 -0.82 -1.02 11.76
CA ALA A 37 -0.36 -2.03 12.70
C ALA A 37 1.09 -1.78 13.12
N GLU A 38 1.29 -1.42 14.39
CA GLU A 38 2.61 -1.20 14.99
C GLU A 38 3.55 -2.40 14.83
N LEU A 39 3.01 -3.63 14.96
CA LEU A 39 3.78 -4.86 14.78
C LEU A 39 4.46 -4.92 13.40
N PHE A 40 3.73 -4.58 12.33
CA PHE A 40 4.28 -4.60 10.98
C PHE A 40 5.33 -3.51 10.75
N ILE A 41 5.15 -2.35 11.38
CA ILE A 41 6.15 -1.28 11.34
C ILE A 41 7.46 -1.72 12.01
N GLU A 42 7.40 -2.42 13.12
CA GLU A 42 8.60 -2.96 13.76
C GLU A 42 9.29 -4.03 12.89
N GLU A 43 8.53 -4.92 12.26
CA GLU A 43 9.08 -5.88 11.28
C GLU A 43 9.71 -5.19 10.06
N ALA A 44 9.10 -4.11 9.58
CA ALA A 44 9.58 -3.33 8.44
C ALA A 44 10.92 -2.65 8.74
N LYS A 45 11.05 -2.05 9.94
CA LYS A 45 12.31 -1.47 10.42
C LYS A 45 13.41 -2.51 10.53
N GLU A 46 13.10 -3.70 11.05
CA GLU A 46 14.08 -4.78 11.14
C GLU A 46 14.50 -5.29 9.75
N ARG A 47 13.55 -5.38 8.82
CA ARG A 47 13.84 -5.71 7.42
C ARG A 47 14.79 -4.71 6.79
N ALA A 48 14.58 -3.41 7.00
CA ALA A 48 15.45 -2.37 6.47
C ALA A 48 16.90 -2.50 6.97
N ARG A 49 17.07 -2.77 8.27
CA ARG A 49 18.39 -3.04 8.86
C ARG A 49 19.04 -4.26 8.22
N ARG A 50 18.33 -5.38 8.13
CA ARG A 50 18.84 -6.63 7.54
C ARG A 50 19.20 -6.49 6.07
N GLN A 51 18.52 -5.60 5.34
CA GLN A 51 18.76 -5.35 3.92
C GLN A 51 19.72 -4.16 3.67
N SER A 52 20.25 -3.54 4.71
CA SER A 52 21.17 -2.39 4.65
C SER A 52 20.60 -1.20 3.87
N VAL A 53 19.31 -0.90 4.04
CA VAL A 53 18.63 0.22 3.36
C VAL A 53 18.02 1.24 4.33
N SER A 54 18.34 1.16 5.63
CA SER A 54 17.77 2.05 6.66
C SER A 54 17.95 3.55 6.39
N GLU A 55 18.98 3.96 5.65
CA GLU A 55 19.21 5.36 5.28
C GLU A 55 18.25 5.88 4.18
N ARG A 56 17.56 4.97 3.49
CA ARG A 56 16.66 5.27 2.37
C ARG A 56 15.21 4.95 2.67
N VAL A 57 14.91 4.38 3.84
CA VAL A 57 13.53 4.03 4.21
C VAL A 57 13.17 4.53 5.60
N GLU A 58 11.96 5.04 5.72
CA GLU A 58 11.35 5.42 6.99
C GLU A 58 10.01 4.69 7.14
N PHE A 59 9.73 4.16 8.34
CA PHE A 59 8.47 3.47 8.63
C PHE A 59 7.74 4.12 9.81
N ARG A 60 6.46 4.45 9.62
CA ARG A 60 5.62 5.11 10.63
C ARG A 60 4.30 4.38 10.83
N VAL A 61 3.83 4.33 12.07
CA VAL A 61 2.43 3.99 12.34
C VAL A 61 1.57 5.20 11.95
N ALA A 62 0.63 5.04 11.02
CA ALA A 62 -0.28 6.12 10.63
C ALA A 62 -1.59 5.59 10.05
N ASP A 63 -2.66 6.37 10.22
CA ASP A 63 -3.94 6.13 9.59
C ASP A 63 -3.92 6.65 8.14
N THR A 64 -4.33 5.78 7.22
CA THR A 64 -4.46 6.09 5.80
C THR A 64 -5.51 7.18 5.52
N TYR A 65 -6.50 7.33 6.40
CA TYR A 65 -7.52 8.37 6.29
C TYR A 65 -7.11 9.74 6.86
N ALA A 66 -5.88 9.87 7.37
CA ALA A 66 -5.35 11.10 7.94
C ALA A 66 -3.83 11.15 7.78
N LEU A 67 -3.37 11.26 6.53
CA LEU A 67 -1.94 11.21 6.22
C LEU A 67 -1.17 12.37 6.86
N PRO A 68 -0.09 12.10 7.62
CA PRO A 68 0.67 13.13 8.35
C PRO A 68 1.76 13.77 7.46
N PHE A 69 1.42 14.16 6.23
CA PHE A 69 2.36 14.69 5.25
C PHE A 69 1.86 15.99 4.61
N GLU A 70 2.81 16.84 4.23
CA GLU A 70 2.51 18.06 3.50
C GLU A 70 2.09 17.76 2.06
N ALA A 71 1.30 18.66 1.48
CA ALA A 71 0.92 18.56 0.08
C ALA A 71 2.14 18.64 -0.85
N GLY A 72 2.14 17.91 -1.97
CA GLY A 72 3.23 17.96 -2.93
C GLY A 72 4.56 17.35 -2.44
N THR A 73 4.52 16.44 -1.47
CA THR A 73 5.73 15.84 -0.88
C THR A 73 6.32 14.72 -1.74
N PHE A 74 5.48 13.84 -2.28
CA PHE A 74 5.90 12.58 -2.89
C PHE A 74 5.86 12.62 -4.42
N ASP A 75 6.88 12.04 -5.03
CA ASP A 75 6.95 11.78 -6.47
C ASP A 75 6.03 10.60 -6.86
N ALA A 76 5.86 9.64 -5.96
CA ALA A 76 4.87 8.59 -6.13
C ALA A 76 4.21 8.17 -4.81
N VAL A 77 2.96 7.76 -4.90
CA VAL A 77 2.23 7.08 -3.81
C VAL A 77 1.83 5.71 -4.34
N ILE A 78 2.14 4.66 -3.59
CA ILE A 78 1.88 3.27 -3.94
C ILE A 78 1.03 2.64 -2.85
N THR A 79 0.00 1.89 -3.26
CA THR A 79 -0.77 1.02 -2.37
C THR A 79 -0.82 -0.38 -2.99
N GLU A 80 -0.51 -1.39 -2.18
CA GLU A 80 -0.46 -2.79 -2.63
C GLU A 80 -1.24 -3.68 -1.68
N PHE A 81 -2.32 -4.28 -2.16
CA PHE A 81 -3.21 -5.14 -1.38
C PHE A 81 -3.77 -4.46 -0.12
N VAL A 82 -4.15 -3.18 -0.20
CA VAL A 82 -4.60 -2.38 0.95
C VAL A 82 -5.87 -1.62 0.65
N SER A 83 -5.93 -0.88 -0.46
CA SER A 83 -7.06 -0.02 -0.79
C SER A 83 -8.36 -0.78 -1.05
N GLN A 84 -8.29 -2.08 -1.35
CA GLN A 84 -9.46 -2.97 -1.42
C GLN A 84 -10.20 -3.17 -0.08
N PHE A 85 -9.54 -2.89 1.05
CA PHE A 85 -10.13 -2.96 2.39
C PHE A 85 -10.63 -1.60 2.91
N LEU A 86 -10.50 -0.54 2.10
CA LEU A 86 -10.76 0.84 2.50
C LEU A 86 -11.89 1.47 1.68
N ASP A 87 -12.44 2.58 2.18
CA ASP A 87 -13.23 3.49 1.36
C ASP A 87 -12.29 4.19 0.37
N ARG A 88 -12.14 3.60 -0.82
CA ARG A 88 -11.28 4.10 -1.90
C ARG A 88 -11.54 5.57 -2.22
N GLY A 89 -12.80 5.99 -2.23
CA GLY A 89 -13.20 7.37 -2.54
C GLY A 89 -12.71 8.35 -1.48
N ARG A 90 -12.70 7.96 -0.21
CA ARG A 90 -12.08 8.73 0.88
C ARG A 90 -10.56 8.64 0.84
N THR A 91 -10.00 7.45 0.71
CA THR A 91 -8.55 7.21 0.70
C THR A 91 -7.83 7.97 -0.40
N PHE A 92 -8.32 7.95 -1.63
CA PHE A 92 -7.65 8.66 -2.73
C PHE A 92 -7.74 10.19 -2.61
N LYS A 93 -8.71 10.72 -1.86
CA LYS A 93 -8.76 12.16 -1.50
C LYS A 93 -7.67 12.55 -0.50
N GLU A 94 -7.20 11.63 0.33
CA GLU A 94 -6.03 11.84 1.20
C GLU A 94 -4.72 11.70 0.41
N PHE A 95 -4.69 10.84 -0.61
CA PHE A 95 -3.47 10.57 -1.37
C PHE A 95 -3.15 11.66 -2.39
N ALA A 96 -4.16 12.17 -3.09
CA ALA A 96 -3.95 13.13 -4.16
C ALA A 96 -3.24 14.42 -3.70
N PRO A 97 -3.54 15.02 -2.52
CA PRO A 97 -2.84 16.20 -2.05
C PRO A 97 -1.35 15.97 -1.77
N VAL A 98 -0.96 14.80 -1.25
CA VAL A 98 0.44 14.53 -0.87
C VAL A 98 1.34 14.23 -2.08
N LEU A 99 0.75 13.96 -3.25
CA LEU A 99 1.45 13.85 -4.52
C LEU A 99 1.88 15.22 -5.04
N LYS A 100 3.05 15.27 -5.67
CA LYS A 100 3.45 16.40 -6.54
C LYS A 100 2.54 16.49 -7.76
N THR A 101 2.48 17.66 -8.40
CA THR A 101 1.64 17.93 -9.58
C THR A 101 1.85 16.92 -10.72
N GLU A 102 3.07 16.42 -10.90
CA GLU A 102 3.44 15.41 -11.91
C GLU A 102 3.75 14.03 -11.27
N GLY A 103 3.27 13.82 -10.05
CA GLY A 103 3.50 12.59 -9.29
C GLY A 103 2.63 11.44 -9.78
N TYR A 104 3.06 10.22 -9.48
CA TYR A 104 2.39 8.99 -9.92
C TYR A 104 1.65 8.29 -8.78
N MET A 105 0.45 7.80 -9.08
CA MET A 105 -0.28 6.88 -8.21
C MET A 105 -0.14 5.45 -8.72
N GLY A 106 0.45 4.56 -7.92
CA GLY A 106 0.54 3.13 -8.18
C GLY A 106 -0.48 2.36 -7.35
N ILE A 107 -1.36 1.61 -8.00
CA ILE A 107 -2.39 0.80 -7.33
C ILE A 107 -2.21 -0.65 -7.79
N ASN A 108 -1.88 -1.53 -6.85
CA ASN A 108 -1.77 -2.97 -7.09
C ASN A 108 -2.74 -3.70 -6.17
N GLU A 109 -3.91 -4.07 -6.69
CA GLU A 109 -5.00 -4.62 -5.90
C GLU A 109 -5.57 -5.88 -6.55
N MET A 110 -6.30 -6.65 -5.75
CA MET A 110 -7.09 -7.75 -6.29
C MET A 110 -8.45 -7.23 -6.73
N TYR A 111 -8.93 -7.79 -7.84
CA TYR A 111 -10.27 -7.57 -8.35
C TYR A 111 -10.89 -8.91 -8.72
N LYS A 112 -12.21 -8.94 -8.72
CA LYS A 112 -12.98 -10.10 -9.17
C LYS A 112 -13.42 -9.87 -10.61
N GLU A 113 -13.13 -10.83 -11.49
CA GLU A 113 -13.69 -10.81 -12.85
C GLU A 113 -15.22 -10.88 -12.80
N GLU A 114 -15.91 -10.22 -13.74
CA GLU A 114 -17.36 -10.28 -13.81
C GLU A 114 -17.90 -11.71 -13.97
N ARG A 115 -17.16 -12.53 -14.73
CA ARG A 115 -17.56 -13.90 -15.08
C ARG A 115 -16.57 -14.90 -14.51
N ILE A 116 -16.81 -15.28 -13.27
CA ILE A 116 -16.08 -16.37 -12.61
C ILE A 116 -16.88 -17.68 -12.67
N SER A 117 -16.16 -18.81 -12.64
CA SER A 117 -16.81 -20.13 -12.53
C SER A 117 -17.54 -20.28 -11.19
N PRO A 118 -18.58 -21.15 -11.10
CA PRO A 118 -19.27 -21.41 -9.83
C PRO A 118 -18.32 -21.85 -8.71
N LYS A 119 -17.30 -22.65 -9.04
CA LYS A 119 -16.27 -23.09 -8.10
C LYS A 119 -15.46 -21.90 -7.55
N ALA A 120 -15.00 -21.01 -8.44
CA ALA A 120 -14.26 -19.83 -8.01
C ALA A 120 -15.13 -18.89 -7.15
N ALA A 121 -16.43 -18.79 -7.45
CA ALA A 121 -17.35 -18.00 -6.63
C ALA A 121 -17.49 -18.57 -5.21
N GLU A 122 -17.55 -19.90 -5.06
CA GLU A 122 -17.59 -20.57 -3.77
C GLU A 122 -16.27 -20.38 -2.99
N GLU A 123 -15.13 -20.50 -3.66
CA GLU A 123 -13.80 -20.28 -3.05
C GLU A 123 -13.61 -18.84 -2.57
N ILE A 124 -14.03 -17.84 -3.37
CA ILE A 124 -13.97 -16.42 -2.98
C ILE A 124 -14.89 -16.15 -1.80
N ALA A 125 -16.14 -16.63 -1.83
CA ALA A 125 -17.08 -16.43 -0.72
C ALA A 125 -16.58 -17.08 0.58
N HIS A 126 -15.92 -18.24 0.50
CA HIS A 126 -15.28 -18.86 1.64
C HIS A 126 -14.11 -18.02 2.18
N ALA A 127 -13.25 -17.52 1.29
CA ALA A 127 -12.13 -16.65 1.66
C ALA A 127 -12.61 -15.33 2.31
N GLU A 128 -13.63 -14.68 1.76
CA GLU A 128 -14.26 -13.48 2.33
C GLU A 128 -14.78 -13.71 3.74
N LYS A 129 -15.45 -14.85 3.97
CA LYS A 129 -15.90 -15.22 5.30
C LYS A 129 -14.75 -15.42 6.29
N VAL A 130 -13.77 -16.25 5.93
CA VAL A 130 -12.62 -16.56 6.81
C VAL A 130 -11.80 -15.31 7.11
N PHE A 131 -11.58 -14.45 6.11
CA PHE A 131 -10.85 -13.20 6.29
C PHE A 131 -11.57 -12.27 7.27
N GLY A 132 -12.89 -12.08 7.10
CA GLY A 132 -13.69 -11.26 7.99
C GLY A 132 -13.70 -11.78 9.44
N GLU A 133 -13.72 -13.11 9.63
CA GLU A 133 -13.66 -13.73 10.96
C GLU A 133 -12.29 -13.55 11.65
N ILE A 134 -11.19 -13.48 10.90
CA ILE A 134 -9.83 -13.35 11.46
C ILE A 134 -9.43 -11.89 11.65
N ILE A 135 -9.73 -11.04 10.68
CA ILE A 135 -9.18 -9.67 10.58
C ILE A 135 -10.20 -8.62 11.06
N GLU A 136 -11.47 -8.98 11.22
CA GLU A 136 -12.57 -8.07 11.57
C GLU A 136 -12.73 -6.87 10.60
N LEU A 137 -12.16 -6.97 9.40
CA LEU A 137 -12.28 -5.98 8.33
C LEU A 137 -13.14 -6.52 7.18
N PRO A 138 -13.90 -5.65 6.49
CA PRO A 138 -14.62 -6.04 5.30
C PRO A 138 -13.62 -6.42 4.19
N PHE A 139 -13.73 -7.64 3.66
CA PHE A 139 -13.07 -8.04 2.42
C PHE A 139 -14.13 -8.05 1.32
N SER A 140 -14.00 -7.13 0.38
CA SER A 140 -14.79 -7.14 -0.84
C SER A 140 -13.84 -7.00 -2.00
N LEU A 141 -13.86 -7.95 -2.91
CA LEU A 141 -13.13 -7.85 -4.17
C LEU A 141 -14.01 -7.09 -5.17
N PRO A 142 -13.69 -5.82 -5.47
CA PRO A 142 -14.46 -5.07 -6.45
C PRO A 142 -14.30 -5.68 -7.83
N THR A 143 -15.28 -5.46 -8.69
CA THR A 143 -15.12 -5.69 -10.13
C THR A 143 -14.35 -4.52 -10.76
N PRO A 144 -13.62 -4.72 -11.87
CA PRO A 144 -12.85 -3.64 -12.52
C PRO A 144 -13.66 -2.40 -12.93
N GLU A 145 -14.98 -2.52 -13.01
CA GLU A 145 -15.89 -1.47 -13.46
C GLU A 145 -16.53 -0.66 -12.30
N GLU A 146 -16.25 -1.05 -11.03
CA GLU A 146 -16.68 -0.38 -9.78
C GLU A 146 -15.60 0.54 -9.17
#